data_AF-A0A1H4SK20-F1
#
_entry.id   AF-A0A1H4SK20-F1
#
_cell.length_a   1.000
_cell.length_b   1.000
_cell.length_c   1.000
_cell.angle_alpha   90.00
_cell.angle_beta   90.00
_cell.angle_gamma   90.00
#
_symmetry.space_group_name_H-M   'P 1'
#
loop_
_entity.id
_entity.type
_entity.pdbx_description
1 polymer ?
#
loop_
_entity_poly.entity_id
_entity_poly.type
_entity_poly.pdbx_seq_one_letter_code
_entity_poly.pdbx_strand_id
1 'polypeptide(L)'
;MSNKIKGVILGIVSFLIVTMSLLHIFFPPKSNDAIDHKKTYKKIIQKRDNGNIKLIEGFNEEIKTIQNRDSIVKLAMKLSVDYKNHYENSRTELRQYTKKKAQINIDHSFRGRSSFRLWVFMFGIVILGLFFACKSLYHDITIGSTFRMHFISFSGIFVSLFWLIHLIFLTHKDFDRSNYFMLILICALLSAIFTYFFVKYYSYKDAIIKNLLKFILRVKTIHVHELGVKSLFAERVGVKISDEEKKVDDLLDEFDSDLKETIKDL
;
A
#
# COMPACT_ATOMS: atom_id res chain seq x y z
N MET A 1 22.74 25.61 0.81
CA MET A 1 22.14 24.85 -0.31
C MET A 1 20.66 25.21 -0.38
N SER A 2 20.20 25.82 -1.48
CA SER A 2 18.84 26.39 -1.62
C SER A 2 17.75 25.35 -1.31
N ASN A 3 16.69 25.75 -0.58
CA ASN A 3 15.52 24.90 -0.28
C ASN A 3 14.90 24.30 -1.55
N LYS A 4 15.04 24.97 -2.71
CA LYS A 4 14.61 24.44 -4.01
C LYS A 4 15.37 23.18 -4.42
N ILE A 5 16.69 23.14 -4.20
CA ILE A 5 17.54 21.99 -4.55
C ILE A 5 17.23 20.80 -3.64
N LYS A 6 17.00 21.04 -2.33
CA LYS A 6 16.57 19.99 -1.41
C LYS A 6 15.22 19.38 -1.82
N GLY A 7 14.25 20.21 -2.22
CA GLY A 7 12.95 19.74 -2.70
C GLY A 7 13.05 18.89 -3.97
N VAL A 8 13.91 19.27 -4.92
CA VAL A 8 14.17 18.49 -6.14
C VAL A 8 14.82 17.14 -5.81
N ILE A 9 15.83 17.12 -4.93
CA ILE A 9 16.49 15.87 -4.52
C ILE A 9 15.49 14.93 -3.80
N LEU A 10 14.69 15.47 -2.86
CA LEU A 10 13.64 14.69 -2.19
C LEU A 10 12.62 14.16 -3.19
N GLY A 11 12.24 14.95 -4.20
CA GLY A 11 11.35 14.54 -5.27
C GLY A 11 11.92 13.40 -6.10
N ILE A 12 13.20 13.49 -6.51
CA ILE A 12 13.90 12.45 -7.27
C ILE A 12 14.04 11.17 -6.44
N VAL A 13 14.42 11.26 -5.16
CA VAL A 13 14.55 10.09 -4.28
C VAL A 13 13.19 9.44 -4.05
N SER A 14 12.14 10.22 -3.82
CA SER A 14 10.77 9.70 -3.67
C SER A 14 10.29 9.04 -4.95
N PHE A 15 10.56 9.65 -6.10
CA PHE A 15 10.26 9.09 -7.41
C PHE A 15 11.04 7.80 -7.66
N LEU A 16 12.32 7.71 -7.27
CA LEU A 16 13.13 6.49 -7.38
C LEU A 16 12.63 5.39 -6.45
N ILE A 17 12.19 5.69 -5.23
CA ILE A 17 11.61 4.70 -4.30
C ILE A 17 10.28 4.16 -4.85
N VAL A 18 9.42 5.04 -5.36
CA VAL A 18 8.14 4.66 -5.96
C VAL A 18 8.37 3.90 -7.27
N THR A 19 9.30 4.33 -8.12
CA THR A 19 9.62 3.59 -9.35
C THR A 19 10.35 2.29 -9.09
N MET A 20 11.17 2.18 -8.03
CA MET A 20 11.76 0.91 -7.58
C MET A 20 10.70 -0.12 -7.22
N SER A 21 9.58 0.30 -6.63
CA SER A 21 8.43 -0.58 -6.41
C SER A 21 7.72 -1.00 -7.71
N LEU A 22 7.89 -0.22 -8.79
CA LEU A 22 7.44 -0.56 -10.15
C LEU A 22 8.51 -1.34 -10.96
N LEU A 23 9.76 -1.39 -10.52
CA LEU A 23 10.85 -2.19 -11.11
C LEU A 23 10.76 -3.68 -10.71
N HIS A 24 9.55 -4.19 -10.53
CA HIS A 24 9.23 -5.59 -10.34
C HIS A 24 9.78 -6.50 -11.47
N ILE A 25 10.19 -5.94 -12.61
CA ILE A 25 10.76 -6.65 -13.76
C ILE A 25 12.07 -7.38 -13.43
N PHE A 26 12.85 -6.89 -12.45
CA PHE A 26 14.11 -7.53 -12.06
C PHE A 26 13.92 -8.83 -11.26
N PHE A 27 12.70 -9.10 -10.80
CA PHE A 27 12.39 -10.33 -10.08
C PHE A 27 11.75 -11.34 -11.03
N PRO A 28 12.25 -12.58 -11.12
CA PRO A 28 11.65 -13.57 -11.99
C PRO A 28 10.24 -13.94 -11.49
N PRO A 29 9.26 -14.14 -12.39
CA PRO A 29 7.91 -14.54 -12.00
C PRO A 29 7.81 -15.99 -11.50
N LYS A 30 8.83 -16.81 -11.78
CA LYS A 30 8.89 -18.23 -11.45
C LYS A 30 10.33 -18.60 -11.09
N SER A 31 10.50 -19.56 -10.18
CA SER A 31 11.81 -20.17 -9.94
C SER A 31 12.29 -20.96 -11.15
N ASN A 32 13.60 -21.11 -11.29
CA ASN A 32 14.21 -21.99 -12.29
C ASN A 32 13.70 -23.44 -12.11
N ASP A 33 13.56 -23.90 -10.86
CA ASP A 33 12.99 -25.21 -10.53
C ASP A 33 11.57 -25.39 -11.07
N ALA A 34 10.73 -24.35 -11.03
CA ALA A 34 9.37 -24.42 -11.58
C ALA A 34 9.38 -24.53 -13.10
N ILE A 35 10.33 -23.85 -13.77
CA ILE A 35 10.49 -23.90 -15.22
C ILE A 35 10.96 -25.29 -15.64
N ASP A 36 11.94 -25.86 -14.95
CA ASP A 36 12.48 -27.18 -15.27
C ASP A 36 11.50 -28.30 -14.90
N HIS A 37 10.83 -28.21 -13.74
CA HIS A 37 9.79 -29.16 -13.36
C HIS A 37 8.65 -29.18 -14.39
N LYS A 38 8.23 -28.03 -14.93
CA LYS A 38 7.19 -27.97 -15.98
C LYS A 38 7.53 -28.83 -17.21
N LYS A 39 8.81 -28.92 -17.59
CA LYS A 39 9.25 -29.73 -18.75
C LYS A 39 9.02 -31.23 -18.53
N THR A 40 9.02 -31.71 -17.28
CA THR A 40 8.84 -33.14 -16.96
C THR A 40 7.41 -33.63 -17.19
N TYR A 41 6.41 -32.75 -17.10
CA TYR A 41 4.99 -33.12 -17.29
C TYR A 41 4.73 -33.78 -18.64
N LYS A 42 5.25 -33.19 -19.73
CA LYS A 42 5.07 -33.72 -21.08
C LYS A 42 5.63 -35.14 -21.20
N LYS A 43 6.78 -35.41 -20.57
CA LYS A 43 7.40 -36.74 -20.56
C LYS A 43 6.54 -37.76 -19.82
N ILE A 44 5.95 -37.39 -18.68
CA ILE A 44 5.05 -38.26 -17.90
C ILE A 44 3.81 -38.63 -18.73
N ILE A 45 3.18 -37.65 -19.38
CA ILE A 45 1.99 -37.89 -20.23
C ILE A 45 2.35 -38.77 -21.44
N GLN A 46 3.46 -38.50 -22.12
CA GLN A 46 3.92 -39.33 -23.23
C GLN A 46 4.22 -40.77 -22.79
N LYS A 47 4.83 -40.98 -21.61
CA LYS A 47 5.08 -42.32 -21.07
C LYS A 47 3.77 -43.06 -20.80
N ARG A 48 2.76 -42.38 -20.23
CA ARG A 48 1.42 -42.95 -20.02
C ARG A 48 0.78 -43.36 -21.33
N ASP A 49 0.74 -42.45 -22.30
CA ASP A 49 0.05 -42.64 -23.58
C ASP A 49 0.73 -43.75 -24.40
N ASN A 50 2.06 -43.74 -24.47
CA ASN A 50 2.82 -44.82 -25.11
C ASN A 50 2.63 -46.17 -24.41
N GLY A 51 2.50 -46.18 -23.07
CA GLY A 51 2.19 -47.40 -22.33
C GLY A 51 0.80 -47.95 -22.65
N ASN A 52 -0.20 -47.07 -22.78
CA ASN A 52 -1.55 -47.46 -23.21
C ASN A 52 -1.55 -48.06 -24.61
N ILE A 53 -0.83 -47.42 -25.56
CA ILE A 53 -0.71 -47.91 -26.93
C ILE A 53 -0.06 -49.30 -26.94
N LYS A 54 1.05 -49.49 -26.22
CA LYS A 54 1.74 -50.79 -26.13
C LYS A 54 0.86 -51.92 -25.57
N LEU A 55 0.04 -51.63 -24.56
CA LEU A 55 -0.90 -52.61 -24.00
C LEU A 55 -1.95 -53.03 -25.04
N ILE A 56 -2.46 -52.08 -25.81
CA ILE A 56 -3.44 -52.35 -26.87
C ILE A 56 -2.81 -53.10 -28.05
N GLU A 57 -1.61 -52.69 -28.47
CA GLU A 57 -0.86 -53.36 -29.54
C GLU A 57 -0.53 -54.81 -29.17
N GLY A 58 -0.02 -55.05 -27.96
CA GLY A 58 0.26 -56.41 -27.47
C GLY A 58 -0.99 -57.27 -27.41
N PHE A 59 -2.13 -56.72 -26.95
CA PHE A 59 -3.41 -57.43 -26.98
C PHE A 59 -3.85 -57.77 -28.41
N ASN A 60 -3.70 -56.83 -29.35
CA ASN A 60 -4.06 -57.03 -30.75
C ASN A 60 -3.16 -58.05 -31.47
N GLU A 61 -1.92 -58.23 -31.04
CA GLU A 61 -1.06 -59.30 -31.54
C GLU A 61 -1.42 -60.66 -30.93
N GLU A 62 -1.61 -60.72 -29.61
CA GLU A 62 -2.00 -61.96 -28.92
C GLU A 62 -3.35 -62.48 -29.44
N ILE A 63 -4.35 -61.62 -29.65
CA ILE A 63 -5.69 -62.04 -30.10
C ILE A 63 -5.69 -62.65 -31.52
N LYS A 64 -4.78 -62.23 -32.41
CA LYS A 64 -4.68 -62.78 -33.78
C LYS A 64 -4.27 -64.24 -33.79
N THR A 65 -3.62 -64.73 -32.74
CA THR A 65 -3.11 -66.10 -32.64
C THR A 65 -4.06 -67.05 -31.92
N ILE A 66 -5.10 -66.52 -31.27
CA ILE A 66 -6.03 -67.30 -30.44
C ILE A 66 -7.31 -67.59 -31.23
N GLN A 67 -7.71 -68.88 -31.29
CA GLN A 67 -8.94 -69.30 -31.96
C GLN A 67 -10.07 -69.72 -30.98
N ASN A 68 -9.74 -70.00 -29.71
CA ASN A 68 -10.72 -70.46 -28.72
C ASN A 68 -11.30 -69.29 -27.89
N ARG A 69 -12.63 -69.26 -27.76
CA ARG A 69 -13.40 -68.31 -26.95
C ARG A 69 -12.90 -68.17 -25.51
N ASP A 70 -12.62 -69.27 -24.82
CA ASP A 70 -12.21 -69.22 -23.40
C ASP A 70 -10.87 -68.52 -23.22
N SER A 71 -9.96 -68.70 -24.18
CA SER A 71 -8.65 -68.04 -24.21
C SER A 71 -8.78 -66.54 -24.50
N ILE A 72 -9.74 -66.13 -25.34
CA ILE A 72 -10.04 -64.71 -25.59
C ILE A 72 -10.56 -64.03 -24.32
N VAL A 73 -11.46 -64.68 -23.58
CA VAL A 73 -11.99 -64.14 -22.32
C VAL A 73 -10.87 -63.96 -21.29
N LYS A 74 -9.97 -64.96 -21.15
CA LYS A 74 -8.79 -64.85 -20.26
C LYS A 74 -7.87 -63.71 -20.68
N LEU A 75 -7.61 -63.55 -21.98
CA LEU A 75 -6.79 -62.47 -22.50
C LEU A 75 -7.41 -61.09 -22.23
N ALA A 76 -8.73 -60.94 -22.43
CA ALA A 76 -9.45 -59.70 -22.13
C ALA A 76 -9.42 -59.37 -20.63
N MET A 77 -9.55 -60.37 -19.75
CA MET A 77 -9.37 -60.18 -18.31
C MET A 77 -7.96 -59.72 -17.95
N LYS A 78 -6.93 -60.33 -18.56
CA LYS A 78 -5.52 -59.91 -18.41
C LYS A 78 -5.32 -58.46 -18.83
N LEU A 79 -5.79 -58.06 -20.01
CA LEU A 79 -5.71 -56.67 -20.48
C LEU A 79 -6.37 -55.70 -19.51
N SER A 80 -7.56 -56.04 -19.00
CA SER A 80 -8.28 -55.21 -18.04
C SER A 80 -7.46 -54.97 -16.76
N VAL A 81 -6.82 -56.03 -16.24
CA VAL A 81 -5.94 -55.95 -15.06
C VAL A 81 -4.68 -55.13 -15.36
N ASP A 82 -4.00 -55.40 -16.48
CA ASP A 82 -2.76 -54.72 -16.87
C ASP A 82 -3.01 -53.22 -17.11
N TYR A 83 -4.11 -52.88 -17.79
CA TYR A 83 -4.53 -51.51 -18.01
C TYR A 83 -4.82 -50.79 -16.70
N LYS A 84 -5.55 -51.44 -15.78
CA LYS A 84 -5.85 -50.87 -14.46
C LYS A 84 -4.57 -50.61 -13.66
N ASN A 85 -3.62 -51.54 -13.68
CA ASN A 85 -2.33 -51.40 -12.99
C ASN A 85 -1.50 -50.25 -13.58
N HIS A 86 -1.39 -50.18 -14.91
CA HIS A 86 -0.68 -49.10 -15.61
C HIS A 86 -1.31 -47.72 -15.36
N TYR A 87 -2.65 -47.66 -15.33
CA TYR A 87 -3.38 -46.44 -15.01
C TYR A 87 -3.10 -45.96 -13.58
N GLU A 88 -3.15 -46.85 -12.58
CA GLU A 88 -2.87 -46.48 -11.18
C GLU A 88 -1.40 -46.06 -10.97
N ASN A 89 -0.46 -46.70 -11.65
CA ASN A 89 0.95 -46.28 -11.66
C ASN A 89 1.11 -44.86 -12.24
N SER A 90 0.51 -44.62 -13.40
CA SER A 90 0.53 -43.30 -14.06
C SER A 90 -0.14 -42.21 -13.20
N ARG A 91 -1.24 -42.56 -12.53
CA ARG A 91 -1.93 -41.67 -11.58
C ARG A 91 -1.04 -41.34 -10.39
N THR A 92 -0.28 -42.30 -9.89
CA THR A 92 0.66 -42.11 -8.78
C THR A 92 1.81 -41.18 -9.19
N GLU A 93 2.40 -41.37 -10.37
CA GLU A 93 3.42 -40.45 -10.92
C GLU A 93 2.87 -39.02 -11.06
N LEU A 94 1.65 -38.86 -11.57
CA LEU A 94 1.01 -37.54 -11.70
C LEU A 94 0.70 -36.89 -10.34
N ARG A 95 0.33 -37.68 -9.33
CA ARG A 95 0.16 -37.19 -7.95
C ARG A 95 1.48 -36.70 -7.38
N GLN A 96 2.57 -37.44 -7.56
CA GLN A 96 3.91 -37.03 -7.12
C GLN A 96 4.35 -35.74 -7.83
N TYR A 97 4.16 -35.65 -9.14
CA TYR A 97 4.41 -34.44 -9.92
C TYR A 97 3.65 -33.23 -9.36
N THR A 98 2.37 -33.40 -9.04
CA THR A 98 1.51 -32.34 -8.52
C THR A 98 1.92 -31.91 -7.12
N LYS A 99 2.28 -32.85 -6.24
CA LYS A 99 2.83 -32.55 -4.91
C LYS A 99 4.13 -31.74 -5.00
N LYS A 100 5.06 -32.17 -5.86
CA LYS A 100 6.33 -31.45 -6.08
C LYS A 100 6.10 -30.05 -6.64
N LYS A 101 5.16 -29.90 -7.59
CA LYS A 101 4.76 -28.58 -8.12
C LYS A 101 4.23 -27.66 -7.02
N ALA A 102 3.39 -28.18 -6.12
CA ALA A 102 2.88 -27.42 -4.99
C ALA A 102 4.02 -26.98 -4.05
N GLN A 103 4.97 -27.87 -3.75
CA GLN A 103 6.13 -27.54 -2.93
C GLN A 103 6.97 -26.43 -3.54
N ILE A 104 7.35 -26.54 -4.82
CA ILE A 104 8.13 -25.52 -5.52
C ILE A 104 7.43 -24.15 -5.49
N ASN A 105 6.10 -24.14 -5.63
CA ASN A 105 5.33 -22.89 -5.55
C ASN A 105 5.32 -22.30 -4.13
N ILE A 106 5.30 -23.14 -3.09
CA ILE A 106 5.40 -22.70 -1.69
C ILE A 106 6.79 -22.13 -1.43
N ASP A 107 7.84 -22.79 -1.88
CA ASP A 107 9.23 -22.35 -1.68
C ASP A 107 9.52 -21.02 -2.41
N HIS A 108 8.90 -20.82 -3.58
CA HIS A 108 8.96 -19.54 -4.32
C HIS A 108 7.99 -18.48 -3.78
N SER A 109 7.08 -18.83 -2.87
CA SER A 109 6.10 -17.90 -2.34
C SER A 109 6.76 -16.89 -1.41
N PHE A 110 6.27 -15.65 -1.40
CA PHE A 110 6.73 -14.62 -0.48
C PHE A 110 5.59 -14.24 0.47
N ARG A 111 5.76 -14.52 1.77
CA ARG A 111 4.72 -14.29 2.81
C ARG A 111 3.34 -14.83 2.37
N GLY A 112 3.30 -16.04 1.83
CA GLY A 112 2.07 -16.68 1.36
C GLY A 112 1.49 -16.12 0.05
N ARG A 113 2.22 -15.26 -0.67
CA ARG A 113 1.86 -14.74 -2.00
C ARG A 113 2.62 -15.47 -3.09
N SER A 114 2.08 -15.48 -4.32
CA SER A 114 2.62 -16.27 -5.44
C SER A 114 4.08 -15.99 -5.80
N SER A 115 4.55 -14.75 -5.59
CA SER A 115 5.95 -14.35 -5.81
C SER A 115 6.25 -13.04 -5.10
N PHE A 116 7.54 -12.80 -4.81
CA PHE A 116 8.02 -11.51 -4.34
C PHE A 116 7.76 -10.39 -5.37
N ARG A 117 7.93 -10.70 -6.66
CA ARG A 117 7.61 -9.79 -7.78
C ARG A 117 6.21 -9.19 -7.65
N LEU A 118 5.21 -10.05 -7.48
CA LEU A 118 3.81 -9.61 -7.36
C LEU A 118 3.61 -8.75 -6.11
N TRP A 119 4.24 -9.12 -5.00
CA TRP A 119 4.15 -8.35 -3.77
C TRP A 119 4.69 -6.93 -3.94
N VAL A 120 5.91 -6.79 -4.49
CA VAL A 120 6.53 -5.47 -4.71
C VAL A 120 5.68 -4.61 -5.63
N PHE A 121 5.14 -5.19 -6.71
CA PHE A 121 4.26 -4.50 -7.64
C PHE A 121 2.98 -3.96 -6.96
N MET A 122 2.26 -4.82 -6.23
CA MET A 122 1.04 -4.42 -5.52
C MET A 122 1.35 -3.39 -4.43
N PHE A 123 2.44 -3.57 -3.69
CA PHE A 123 2.90 -2.63 -2.68
C PHE A 123 3.19 -1.26 -3.27
N GLY A 124 3.84 -1.21 -4.43
CA GLY A 124 4.14 0.02 -5.15
C GLY A 124 2.90 0.78 -5.60
N ILE A 125 1.91 0.09 -6.17
CA ILE A 125 0.64 0.69 -6.59
C ILE A 125 -0.07 1.34 -5.40
N VAL A 126 -0.11 0.66 -4.26
CA VAL A 126 -0.79 1.18 -3.07
C VAL A 126 -0.05 2.39 -2.49
N ILE A 127 1.29 2.39 -2.46
CA ILE A 127 2.08 3.57 -2.06
C ILE A 127 1.80 4.75 -3.00
N LEU A 128 1.76 4.52 -4.30
CA LEU A 128 1.48 5.56 -5.29
C LEU A 128 0.07 6.15 -5.05
N GLY A 129 -0.92 5.30 -4.80
CA GLY A 129 -2.28 5.71 -4.42
C GLY A 129 -2.29 6.57 -3.16
N LEU A 130 -1.57 6.15 -2.11
CA LEU A 130 -1.44 6.91 -0.87
C LEU A 130 -0.81 8.29 -1.11
N PHE A 131 0.27 8.34 -1.90
CA PHE A 131 0.94 9.60 -2.23
C PHE A 131 -0.01 10.59 -2.93
N PHE A 132 -0.76 10.13 -3.94
CA PHE A 132 -1.72 10.98 -4.62
C PHE A 132 -2.88 11.42 -3.72
N ALA A 133 -3.37 10.53 -2.84
CA ALA A 133 -4.42 10.88 -1.90
C ALA A 133 -3.96 11.93 -0.87
N CYS A 134 -2.75 11.78 -0.32
CA CYS A 134 -2.15 12.78 0.58
C CYS A 134 -1.88 14.11 -0.14
N LYS A 135 -1.37 14.07 -1.37
CA LYS A 135 -1.13 15.27 -2.19
C LYS A 135 -2.45 15.99 -2.51
N SER A 136 -3.49 15.25 -2.86
CA SER A 136 -4.83 15.79 -3.12
C SER A 136 -5.38 16.45 -1.85
N LEU A 137 -5.28 15.79 -0.70
CA LEU A 137 -5.71 16.36 0.58
C LEU A 137 -4.97 17.66 0.91
N TYR A 138 -3.64 17.68 0.75
CA TYR A 138 -2.84 18.88 0.96
C TYR A 138 -3.32 20.03 0.06
N HIS A 139 -3.50 19.74 -1.23
CA HIS A 139 -3.98 20.74 -2.19
C HIS A 139 -5.37 21.29 -1.83
N ASP A 140 -6.31 20.40 -1.52
CA ASP A 140 -7.68 20.77 -1.14
C ASP A 140 -7.69 21.68 0.10
N ILE A 141 -6.88 21.35 1.11
CA ILE A 141 -6.75 22.15 2.33
C ILE A 141 -6.15 23.53 2.03
N THR A 142 -5.08 23.59 1.23
CA THR A 142 -4.41 24.85 0.91
C THR A 142 -5.27 25.83 0.11
N ILE A 143 -6.21 25.32 -0.70
CA ILE A 143 -7.15 26.16 -1.48
C ILE A 143 -8.38 26.55 -0.65
N GLY A 144 -8.60 25.94 0.52
CA GLY A 144 -9.82 26.16 1.31
C GLY A 144 -11.03 25.46 0.71
N SER A 145 -10.83 24.28 0.12
CA SER A 145 -11.89 23.48 -0.49
C SER A 145 -12.93 23.01 0.53
N THR A 146 -14.09 22.59 0.03
CA THR A 146 -15.18 22.10 0.87
C THR A 146 -14.83 20.77 1.54
N PHE A 147 -15.47 20.49 2.68
CA PHE A 147 -15.33 19.23 3.41
C PHE A 147 -15.56 17.98 2.53
N ARG A 148 -16.41 18.07 1.50
CA ARG A 148 -16.67 16.97 0.54
C ARG A 148 -15.39 16.51 -0.17
N MET A 149 -14.54 17.45 -0.59
CA MET A 149 -13.29 17.12 -1.30
C MET A 149 -12.27 16.53 -0.32
N HIS A 150 -12.21 17.06 0.90
CA HIS A 150 -11.39 16.48 1.97
C HIS A 150 -11.79 15.02 2.27
N PHE A 151 -13.09 14.73 2.25
CA PHE A 151 -13.60 13.38 2.48
C PHE A 151 -13.20 12.39 1.37
N ILE A 152 -13.19 12.84 0.10
CA ILE A 152 -12.71 12.00 -1.02
C ILE A 152 -11.24 11.65 -0.79
N SER A 153 -10.39 12.65 -0.54
CA SER A 153 -8.96 12.45 -0.28
C SER A 153 -8.73 11.58 0.97
N PHE A 154 -9.52 11.77 2.03
CA PHE A 154 -9.51 10.94 3.24
C PHE A 154 -9.87 9.47 2.95
N SER A 155 -10.91 9.21 2.15
CA SER A 155 -11.29 7.85 1.78
C SER A 155 -10.18 7.14 0.99
N GLY A 156 -9.49 7.87 0.11
CA GLY A 156 -8.34 7.36 -0.62
C GLY A 156 -7.16 7.00 0.29
N ILE A 157 -6.88 7.84 1.29
CA ILE A 157 -5.87 7.57 2.33
C ILE A 157 -6.26 6.32 3.14
N PHE A 158 -7.52 6.24 3.58
CA PHE A 158 -8.02 5.11 4.35
C PHE A 158 -7.89 3.78 3.61
N VAL A 159 -8.35 3.72 2.35
CA VAL A 159 -8.23 2.52 1.51
C VAL A 159 -6.76 2.15 1.30
N SER A 160 -5.90 3.13 1.03
CA SER A 160 -4.47 2.87 0.80
C SER A 160 -3.76 2.35 2.06
N LEU A 161 -4.06 2.92 3.24
CA LEU A 161 -3.50 2.46 4.51
C LEU A 161 -4.00 1.07 4.90
N PHE A 162 -5.28 0.77 4.65
CA PHE A 162 -5.82 -0.57 4.82
C PHE A 162 -5.00 -1.59 4.02
N TRP A 163 -4.77 -1.32 2.74
CA TRP A 163 -4.00 -2.21 1.88
C TRP A 163 -2.52 -2.26 2.26
N LEU A 164 -1.91 -1.17 2.71
CA LEU A 164 -0.51 -1.17 3.18
C LEU A 164 -0.33 -2.06 4.41
N ILE A 165 -1.18 -1.89 5.42
CA ILE A 165 -1.14 -2.71 6.65
C ILE A 165 -1.34 -4.18 6.27
N HIS A 166 -2.32 -4.47 5.39
CA HIS A 166 -2.55 -5.81 4.88
C HIS A 166 -1.32 -6.37 4.13
N LEU A 167 -0.69 -5.59 3.27
CA LEU A 167 0.45 -6.04 2.47
C LEU A 167 1.71 -6.30 3.31
N ILE A 168 1.92 -5.54 4.38
CA ILE A 168 3.07 -5.68 5.27
C ILE A 168 2.88 -6.86 6.21
N PHE A 169 1.78 -6.90 6.96
CA PHE A 169 1.68 -7.78 8.12
C PHE A 169 1.04 -9.14 7.81
N LEU A 170 0.31 -9.26 6.71
CA LEU A 170 -0.62 -10.38 6.55
C LEU A 170 -0.41 -11.16 5.26
N THR A 171 -0.84 -12.43 5.31
CA THR A 171 -0.89 -13.32 4.18
C THR A 171 -2.34 -13.45 3.69
N HIS A 172 -2.52 -13.94 2.45
CA HIS A 172 -3.86 -14.11 1.88
C HIS A 172 -4.76 -15.07 2.68
N LYS A 173 -4.16 -15.94 3.50
CA LYS A 173 -4.85 -16.92 4.36
C LYS A 173 -5.45 -16.29 5.62
N ASP A 174 -4.95 -15.13 6.04
CA ASP A 174 -5.40 -14.47 7.26
C ASP A 174 -6.67 -13.63 7.03
N PHE A 175 -7.04 -13.40 5.77
CA PHE A 175 -8.20 -12.58 5.38
C PHE A 175 -9.54 -13.21 5.78
N ASP A 176 -9.64 -14.54 5.80
CA ASP A 176 -10.88 -15.26 6.10
C ASP A 176 -11.27 -15.21 7.59
N ARG A 177 -10.38 -14.69 8.47
CA ARG A 177 -10.66 -14.58 9.89
C ARG A 177 -11.29 -13.21 10.20
N SER A 178 -12.61 -13.19 10.41
CA SER A 178 -13.42 -11.98 10.67
C SER A 178 -12.81 -11.00 11.69
N ASN A 179 -12.31 -11.51 12.83
CA ASN A 179 -11.70 -10.67 13.88
C ASN A 179 -10.49 -9.86 13.38
N TYR A 180 -9.75 -10.40 12.41
CA TYR A 180 -8.54 -9.78 11.88
C TYR A 180 -8.87 -8.70 10.87
N PHE A 181 -9.88 -8.91 10.03
CA PHE A 181 -10.39 -7.86 9.14
C PHE A 181 -10.82 -6.63 9.93
N MET A 182 -11.57 -6.84 11.03
CA MET A 182 -12.01 -5.75 11.91
C MET A 182 -10.85 -5.00 12.55
N LEU A 183 -9.82 -5.72 13.03
CA LEU A 183 -8.64 -5.09 13.62
C LEU A 183 -7.90 -4.19 12.61
N ILE A 184 -7.70 -4.66 11.38
CA ILE A 184 -7.05 -3.88 10.32
C ILE A 184 -7.89 -2.66 9.97
N LEU A 185 -9.20 -2.81 9.89
CA LEU A 185 -10.12 -1.73 9.58
C LEU A 185 -10.02 -0.61 10.62
N ILE A 186 -9.96 -0.97 11.91
CA ILE A 186 -9.76 0.00 13.00
C ILE A 186 -8.38 0.65 12.91
N CYS A 187 -7.31 -0.13 12.71
CA CYS A 187 -5.96 0.41 12.57
C CYS A 187 -5.84 1.36 11.38
N ALA A 188 -6.44 1.01 10.24
CA ALA A 188 -6.46 1.84 9.03
C ALA A 188 -7.24 3.14 9.27
N LEU A 189 -8.37 3.08 9.98
CA LEU A 189 -9.18 4.25 10.33
C LEU A 189 -8.40 5.21 11.22
N LEU A 190 -7.80 4.72 12.30
CA LEU A 190 -6.97 5.52 13.20
C LEU A 190 -5.78 6.15 12.46
N SER A 191 -5.13 5.36 11.60
CA SER A 191 -3.99 5.84 10.80
C SER A 191 -4.42 6.90 9.77
N ALA A 192 -5.60 6.76 9.17
CA ALA A 192 -6.14 7.74 8.22
C ALA A 192 -6.50 9.06 8.93
N ILE A 193 -7.13 8.99 10.10
CA ILE A 193 -7.44 10.16 10.94
C ILE A 193 -6.15 10.88 11.34
N PHE A 194 -5.15 10.13 11.83
CA PHE A 194 -3.84 10.68 12.15
C PHE A 194 -3.21 11.38 10.95
N THR A 195 -3.20 10.71 9.78
CA THR A 195 -2.64 11.27 8.54
C THR A 195 -3.37 12.54 8.10
N TYR A 196 -4.71 12.59 8.25
CA TYR A 196 -5.49 13.78 7.94
C TYR A 196 -5.09 14.98 8.81
N PHE A 197 -5.04 14.81 10.13
CA PHE A 197 -4.61 15.88 11.03
C PHE A 197 -3.15 16.28 10.81
N PHE A 198 -2.29 15.31 10.51
CA PHE A 198 -0.89 15.58 10.17
C PHE A 198 -0.78 16.45 8.90
N VAL A 199 -1.45 16.08 7.81
CA VAL A 199 -1.46 16.88 6.56
C VAL A 199 -2.05 18.26 6.81
N LYS A 200 -3.16 18.35 7.57
CA LYS A 200 -3.79 19.61 7.93
C LYS A 200 -2.83 20.53 8.69
N TYR A 201 -2.16 20.02 9.72
CA TYR A 201 -1.18 20.76 10.51
C TYR A 201 -0.05 21.32 9.64
N TYR A 202 0.55 20.49 8.78
CA TYR A 202 1.61 20.94 7.88
C TYR A 202 1.15 21.94 6.82
N SER A 203 -0.14 21.91 6.45
CA SER A 203 -0.71 22.87 5.49
C SER A 203 -0.88 24.26 6.09
N TYR A 204 -1.25 24.37 7.38
CA TYR A 204 -1.46 25.66 8.06
C TYR A 204 -0.25 26.20 8.79
N LYS A 205 0.82 25.40 8.96
CA LYS A 205 2.02 25.78 9.71
C LYS A 205 2.57 27.15 9.34
N ASP A 206 2.72 27.44 8.04
CA ASP A 206 3.28 28.72 7.59
C ASP A 206 2.33 29.90 7.81
N ALA A 207 1.02 29.67 7.69
CA ALA A 207 0.00 30.68 7.97
C ALA A 207 -0.03 31.03 9.47
N ILE A 208 0.01 30.01 10.34
CA ILE A 208 0.10 30.16 11.80
C ILE A 208 1.36 30.94 12.17
N ILE A 209 2.53 30.56 11.64
CA ILE A 209 3.80 31.27 11.89
C ILE A 209 3.71 32.73 11.43
N LYS A 210 3.12 32.99 10.26
CA LYS A 210 2.97 34.34 9.73
C LYS A 210 2.03 35.19 10.59
N ASN A 211 0.93 34.62 11.09
CA ASN A 211 0.00 35.32 11.98
C ASN A 211 0.66 35.65 13.33
N LEU A 212 1.42 34.71 13.91
CA LEU A 212 2.21 34.96 15.11
C LEU A 212 3.29 36.03 14.89
N LEU A 213 4.00 36.01 13.75
CA LEU A 213 4.98 37.04 13.41
C LEU A 213 4.33 38.42 13.23
N LYS A 214 3.17 38.49 12.58
CA LYS A 214 2.38 39.74 12.45
C LYS A 214 1.97 40.26 13.82
N PHE A 215 1.50 39.39 14.71
CA PHE A 215 1.15 39.77 16.08
C PHE A 215 2.36 40.33 16.83
N ILE A 216 3.51 39.63 16.82
CA ILE A 216 4.76 40.11 17.44
C ILE A 216 5.17 41.49 16.88
N LEU A 217 5.05 41.68 15.57
CA LEU A 217 5.33 42.97 14.94
C LEU A 217 4.37 44.06 15.45
N ARG A 218 3.05 43.82 15.48
CA ARG A 218 2.06 44.76 16.01
C ARG A 218 2.35 45.12 17.46
N VAL A 219 2.62 44.13 18.30
CA VAL A 219 3.00 44.36 19.71
C VAL A 219 4.23 45.25 19.81
N LYS A 220 5.28 44.99 19.01
CA LYS A 220 6.50 45.78 19.04
C LYS A 220 6.31 47.22 18.51
N THR A 221 5.59 47.39 17.41
CA THR A 221 5.55 48.67 16.69
C THR A 221 4.41 49.59 17.14
N ILE A 222 3.30 49.02 17.60
CA ILE A 222 2.10 49.76 18.03
C ILE A 222 2.09 49.76 19.55
N HIS A 223 1.75 48.63 20.15
CA HIS A 223 1.48 48.54 21.59
C HIS A 223 2.66 48.97 22.47
N VAL A 224 3.86 48.43 22.26
CA VAL A 224 5.06 48.79 23.04
C VAL A 224 5.54 50.21 22.77
N HIS A 225 5.42 50.70 21.53
CA HIS A 225 5.81 52.06 21.19
C HIS A 225 4.87 53.08 21.85
N GLU A 226 3.56 52.87 21.74
CA GLU A 226 2.54 53.77 22.29
C GLU A 226 2.54 53.77 23.83
N LEU A 227 2.69 52.59 24.47
CA LEU A 227 2.88 52.48 25.93
C LEU A 227 4.22 53.09 26.38
N GLY A 228 5.29 52.91 25.61
CA GLY A 228 6.62 53.45 25.91
C GLY A 228 6.66 54.98 25.82
N VAL A 229 6.10 55.56 24.76
CA VAL A 229 5.92 57.00 24.62
C VAL A 229 5.06 57.53 25.76
N LYS A 230 3.89 56.91 26.01
CA LYS A 230 2.99 57.40 27.06
C LYS A 230 3.60 57.32 28.46
N SER A 231 4.37 56.28 28.78
CA SER A 231 5.07 56.18 30.07
C SER A 231 6.20 57.21 30.22
N LEU A 232 6.96 57.48 29.16
CA LEU A 232 8.00 58.53 29.14
C LEU A 232 7.43 59.94 29.30
N PHE A 233 6.23 60.20 28.80
CA PHE A 233 5.59 61.51 28.85
C PHE A 233 4.56 61.67 29.98
N ALA A 234 4.19 60.59 30.68
CA ALA A 234 3.39 60.64 31.90
C ALA A 234 4.09 61.44 33.03
N GLU A 235 5.42 61.48 33.04
CA GLU A 235 6.21 62.30 33.97
C GLU A 235 6.26 63.79 33.58
N ARG A 236 6.02 64.13 32.31
CA ARG A 236 6.01 65.52 31.82
C ARG A 236 4.57 66.03 31.74
N VAL A 237 4.08 66.58 32.87
CA VAL A 237 2.77 67.21 32.98
C VAL A 237 2.51 68.17 31.80
N GLY A 238 1.48 67.86 30.99
CA GLY A 238 0.86 68.82 30.07
C GLY A 238 1.28 68.77 28.59
N VAL A 239 2.13 67.84 28.16
CA VAL A 239 2.46 67.73 26.71
C VAL A 239 1.52 66.73 26.04
N LYS A 240 0.55 67.23 25.26
CA LYS A 240 -0.28 66.41 24.37
C LYS A 240 0.58 65.88 23.23
N ILE A 241 0.60 64.56 23.07
CA ILE A 241 1.33 63.91 21.99
C ILE A 241 0.27 63.21 21.12
N SER A 242 -0.04 63.89 20.02
CA SER A 242 -0.99 63.52 18.96
C SER A 242 -2.48 63.64 19.29
N ASP A 243 -3.25 64.03 18.27
CA ASP A 243 -4.67 64.39 18.31
C ASP A 243 -5.65 63.20 18.47
N GLU A 244 -5.13 61.97 18.62
CA GLU A 244 -5.92 60.75 18.87
C GLU A 244 -5.60 60.17 20.26
N GLU A 245 -6.08 60.83 21.32
CA GLU A 245 -5.85 60.42 22.71
C GLU A 245 -6.64 59.15 23.08
N LYS A 246 -6.16 57.96 22.69
CA LYS A 246 -6.61 56.70 23.29
C LYS A 246 -6.14 56.61 24.75
N LYS A 247 -7.03 56.23 25.67
CA LYS A 247 -6.67 55.99 27.09
C LYS A 247 -5.76 54.76 27.21
N VAL A 248 -5.04 54.64 28.33
CA VAL A 248 -4.20 53.46 28.58
C VAL A 248 -5.06 52.19 28.57
N ASP A 249 -6.26 52.28 29.15
CA ASP A 249 -7.24 51.21 29.16
C ASP A 249 -7.66 50.83 27.72
N ASP A 250 -7.88 51.80 26.84
CA ASP A 250 -8.22 51.53 25.43
C ASP A 250 -7.08 50.79 24.70
N LEU A 251 -5.82 51.10 25.00
CA LEU A 251 -4.65 50.41 24.42
C LEU A 251 -4.50 48.97 24.98
N LEU A 252 -4.83 48.77 26.25
CA LEU A 252 -4.84 47.43 26.86
C LEU A 252 -5.97 46.57 26.28
N ASP A 253 -7.15 47.15 26.09
CA ASP A 253 -8.29 46.49 25.45
C ASP A 253 -7.98 46.14 23.97
N GLU A 254 -7.27 47.02 23.26
CA GLU A 254 -6.85 46.80 21.87
C GLU A 254 -5.79 45.70 21.76
N PHE A 255 -4.84 45.64 22.70
CA PHE A 255 -3.89 44.54 22.84
C PHE A 255 -4.59 43.20 23.14
N ASP A 256 -5.53 43.19 24.09
CA ASP A 256 -6.30 42.01 24.45
C ASP A 256 -7.18 41.53 23.29
N SER A 257 -7.72 42.46 22.49
CA SER A 257 -8.45 42.16 21.26
C SER A 257 -7.53 41.52 20.21
N ASP A 258 -6.37 42.12 19.94
CA ASP A 258 -5.37 41.59 19.01
C ASP A 258 -4.87 40.20 19.43
N LEU A 259 -4.70 39.98 20.73
CA LEU A 259 -4.32 38.69 21.30
C LEU A 259 -5.43 37.66 21.10
N LYS A 260 -6.68 38.00 21.41
CA LYS A 260 -7.84 37.12 21.20
C LYS A 260 -8.05 36.78 19.72
N GLU A 261 -7.89 37.76 18.83
CA GLU A 261 -8.00 37.56 17.38
C GLU A 261 -6.89 36.62 16.88
N THR A 262 -5.65 36.83 17.33
CA THR A 262 -4.52 35.98 16.96
C THR A 262 -4.68 34.54 17.48
N ILE A 263 -5.22 34.36 18.70
CA ILE A 263 -5.50 33.05 19.28
C ILE A 263 -6.65 32.33 18.56
N LYS A 264 -7.65 33.08 18.07
CA LYS A 264 -8.80 32.51 17.35
C LYS A 264 -8.43 31.99 15.96
N ASP A 265 -7.37 32.55 15.36
CA ASP A 265 -6.86 32.20 14.03
C ASP A 265 -5.72 31.14 14.07
N LEU A 266 -5.45 30.55 15.24
CA LEU A 266 -4.46 29.50 15.51
C LEU A 266 -5.07 28.09 15.44
#